data_AF-A0A5J5SB44-F1
#
_entry.id   AF-A0A5J5SB44-F1
#
_cell.length_a   1.000
_cell.length_b   1.000
_cell.length_c   1.000
_cell.angle_alpha   90.00
_cell.angle_beta   90.00
_cell.angle_gamma   90.00
#
_symmetry.space_group_name_H-M   'P 1'
#
loop_
_entity.id
_entity.type
_entity.pdbx_description
1 polymer ?
#
loop_
_entity_poly.entity_id
_entity_poly.type
_entity_poly.pdbx_seq_one_letter_code
_entity_poly.pdbx_strand_id
1 'polypeptide(L)'
;MAHSVEMLGQECFDLKNKAIAHLHDYSFMDEIPTIDYSLLFSKDHNERAKSLEHLGKACQDFGCFYLINGVEERVVEGALKGISDYFELTNQEERSEYLKKNSMDRIRWYLRSDAGENRENIKIVTHPEYHCPSKPDSCKDAIGEYLKGMHEVELGLAKAISTTLGYEETYIEKEFKLEAGFDVATLNLYPPSLQSKGSTGLAEHTDPGFFVSLIQDVNGGLQVLSHQGNWITVNIPRNTIFIGIGDHLEILTNGKYKSHIHQVILDNNEVKRISMATLHGPSLDTLVAPAPGFINDSHPPTYRGMTYKESLELNGFDEIDVQSSLIQLQMPLFLISCMIIVNKLVDIVNIIIKYYLCDGITLYVHVLVQFNPI
;
A
#
# COMPACT_ATOMS: atom_id res chain seq x y z
N MET A 1 7.37 -0.78 -62.05
CA MET A 1 6.34 -0.32 -61.10
C MET A 1 5.61 -1.46 -60.39
N ALA A 2 5.31 -2.60 -61.02
CA ALA A 2 4.66 -3.72 -60.31
C ALA A 2 5.56 -4.39 -59.24
N HIS A 3 6.86 -4.63 -59.53
CA HIS A 3 7.77 -5.26 -58.58
C HIS A 3 8.10 -4.44 -57.32
N SER A 4 8.02 -3.12 -57.39
CA SER A 4 8.28 -2.25 -56.22
C SER A 4 7.09 -2.23 -55.24
N VAL A 5 5.88 -2.54 -55.70
CA VAL A 5 4.67 -2.57 -54.86
C VAL A 5 4.56 -3.89 -54.10
N GLU A 6 4.99 -5.01 -54.69
CA GLU A 6 5.06 -6.31 -54.00
C GLU A 6 6.09 -6.32 -52.86
N MET A 7 7.27 -5.72 -53.05
CA MET A 7 8.28 -5.67 -51.96
C MET A 7 7.82 -4.82 -50.77
N LEU A 8 7.15 -3.69 -51.02
CA LEU A 8 6.58 -2.86 -49.94
C LEU A 8 5.43 -3.57 -49.22
N GLY A 9 4.64 -4.37 -49.94
CA GLY A 9 3.59 -5.21 -49.36
C GLY A 9 4.15 -6.31 -48.45
N GLN A 10 5.25 -6.95 -48.86
CA GLN A 10 5.92 -8.00 -48.09
C GLN A 10 6.63 -7.43 -46.86
N GLU A 11 7.33 -6.28 -46.98
CA GLU A 11 7.94 -5.59 -45.84
C GLU A 11 6.89 -5.12 -44.81
N CYS A 12 5.74 -4.62 -45.27
CA CYS A 12 4.65 -4.21 -44.37
C CYS A 12 4.00 -5.42 -43.65
N PHE A 13 3.90 -6.56 -44.34
CA PHE A 13 3.40 -7.81 -43.75
C PHE A 13 4.38 -8.40 -42.74
N ASP A 14 5.69 -8.36 -43.03
CA ASP A 14 6.74 -8.82 -42.11
C ASP A 14 6.92 -7.89 -40.91
N LEU A 15 6.73 -6.57 -41.08
CA LEU A 15 6.68 -5.61 -39.97
C LEU A 15 5.43 -5.80 -39.09
N LYS A 16 4.26 -6.09 -39.68
CA LYS A 16 3.07 -6.48 -38.93
C LYS A 16 3.26 -7.78 -38.18
N ASN A 17 3.88 -8.79 -38.79
CA ASN A 17 4.15 -10.07 -38.12
C ASN A 17 5.26 -9.97 -37.07
N LYS A 18 6.26 -9.07 -37.23
CA LYS A 18 7.21 -8.72 -36.16
C LYS A 18 6.54 -7.93 -35.03
N ALA A 19 5.61 -7.03 -35.34
CA ALA A 19 4.82 -6.34 -34.33
C ALA A 19 3.87 -7.31 -33.60
N ILE A 20 3.28 -8.28 -34.30
CA ILE A 20 2.44 -9.34 -33.71
C ILE A 20 3.29 -10.34 -32.91
N ALA A 21 4.49 -10.67 -33.37
CA ALA A 21 5.45 -11.49 -32.61
C ALA A 21 5.98 -10.75 -31.37
N HIS A 22 6.13 -9.42 -31.42
CA HIS A 22 6.43 -8.59 -30.24
C HIS A 22 5.21 -8.34 -29.33
N LEU A 23 3.99 -8.44 -29.84
CA LEU A 23 2.76 -8.45 -29.03
C LEU A 23 2.55 -9.79 -28.30
N HIS A 24 3.16 -10.87 -28.79
CA HIS A 24 3.12 -12.19 -28.16
C HIS A 24 4.26 -12.45 -27.16
N ASP A 25 5.19 -11.51 -26.97
CA ASP A 25 6.25 -11.59 -25.95
C ASP A 25 5.90 -10.81 -24.66
N TYR A 26 4.65 -10.34 -24.54
CA TYR A 26 4.09 -9.78 -23.30
C TYR A 26 3.65 -10.85 -22.28
N SER A 27 3.90 -12.14 -22.55
CA SER A 27 3.34 -13.26 -21.76
C SER A 27 4.16 -13.71 -20.56
N PHE A 28 4.98 -12.84 -19.95
CA PHE A 28 5.61 -13.07 -18.64
C PHE A 28 5.84 -11.76 -17.85
N MET A 29 4.91 -10.81 -17.92
CA MET A 29 4.89 -9.70 -16.95
C MET A 29 4.26 -10.23 -15.65
N ASP A 30 5.11 -10.54 -14.67
CA ASP A 30 4.83 -10.83 -13.25
C ASP A 30 3.35 -10.68 -12.86
N GLU A 31 2.57 -11.76 -13.04
CA GLU A 31 1.14 -11.78 -12.67
C GLU A 31 1.03 -11.57 -11.16
N ILE A 32 0.32 -10.52 -10.75
CA ILE A 32 0.09 -10.20 -9.34
C ILE A 32 -0.51 -11.45 -8.66
N PRO A 33 0.12 -11.97 -7.58
CA PRO A 33 -0.28 -13.24 -6.99
C PRO A 33 -1.68 -13.17 -6.41
N THR A 34 -2.40 -14.29 -6.47
CA THR A 34 -3.72 -14.43 -5.83
C THR A 34 -3.60 -15.26 -4.56
N ILE A 35 -4.13 -14.73 -3.46
CA ILE A 35 -4.17 -15.35 -2.13
C ILE A 35 -5.61 -15.73 -1.78
N ASP A 36 -5.83 -16.99 -1.44
CA ASP A 36 -7.10 -17.46 -0.90
C ASP A 36 -7.13 -17.29 0.62
N TYR A 37 -7.95 -16.36 1.08
CA TYR A 37 -8.07 -16.02 2.50
C TYR A 37 -8.45 -17.24 3.36
N SER A 38 -9.29 -18.13 2.84
CA SER A 38 -9.77 -19.29 3.59
C SER A 38 -8.65 -20.31 3.86
N LEU A 39 -7.68 -20.42 2.94
CA LEU A 39 -6.56 -21.35 3.05
C LEU A 39 -5.51 -20.90 4.07
N LEU A 40 -5.43 -19.59 4.37
CA LEU A 40 -4.57 -19.04 5.43
C LEU A 40 -4.96 -19.59 6.82
N PHE A 41 -6.20 -20.06 6.98
CA PHE A 41 -6.73 -20.62 8.23
C PHE A 41 -7.21 -22.06 8.07
N SER A 42 -6.72 -22.77 7.05
CA SER A 42 -7.08 -24.18 6.85
C SER A 42 -6.75 -25.04 8.07
N LYS A 43 -7.60 -26.03 8.34
CA LYS A 43 -7.37 -27.04 9.37
C LYS A 43 -6.28 -28.04 8.96
N ASP A 44 -5.99 -28.15 7.66
CA ASP A 44 -4.85 -28.91 7.17
C ASP A 44 -3.57 -28.07 7.33
N HIS A 45 -2.67 -28.54 8.17
CA HIS A 45 -1.41 -27.85 8.47
C HIS A 45 -0.51 -27.66 7.23
N ASN A 46 -0.50 -28.61 6.30
CA ASN A 46 0.34 -28.52 5.10
C ASN A 46 -0.22 -27.51 4.11
N GLU A 47 -1.54 -27.51 3.93
CA GLU A 47 -2.22 -26.52 3.08
C GLU A 47 -2.03 -25.12 3.62
N ARG A 48 -2.26 -24.94 4.93
CA ARG A 48 -2.05 -23.66 5.62
C ARG A 48 -0.61 -23.18 5.50
N ALA A 49 0.37 -24.06 5.73
CA ALA A 49 1.79 -23.70 5.62
C ALA A 49 2.16 -23.23 4.20
N LYS A 50 1.68 -23.92 3.16
CA LYS A 50 1.88 -23.51 1.77
C LYS A 50 1.21 -22.16 1.46
N SER A 51 0.00 -21.94 1.97
CA SER A 51 -0.71 -20.67 1.78
C SER A 51 0.02 -19.51 2.45
N LEU A 52 0.55 -19.72 3.66
CA LEU A 52 1.37 -18.72 4.36
C LEU A 52 2.70 -18.45 3.66
N GLU A 53 3.36 -19.49 3.13
CA GLU A 53 4.57 -19.31 2.32
C GLU A 53 4.28 -18.48 1.06
N HIS A 54 3.17 -18.77 0.38
CA HIS A 54 2.74 -18.03 -0.81
C HIS A 54 2.42 -16.56 -0.48
N LEU A 55 1.70 -16.29 0.62
CA LEU A 55 1.46 -14.94 1.11
C LEU A 55 2.76 -14.20 1.42
N GLY A 56 3.70 -14.86 2.13
CA GLY A 56 4.98 -14.25 2.47
C GLY A 56 5.80 -13.85 1.24
N LYS A 57 5.78 -14.68 0.19
CA LYS A 57 6.39 -14.38 -1.11
C LYS A 57 5.69 -13.23 -1.82
N ALA A 58 4.35 -13.20 -1.84
CA ALA A 58 3.59 -12.10 -2.40
C ALA A 58 3.94 -10.76 -1.74
N CYS A 59 3.99 -10.71 -0.40
CA CYS A 59 4.37 -9.50 0.34
C CYS A 59 5.82 -9.05 0.05
N GLN A 60 6.75 -9.99 -0.10
CA GLN A 60 8.17 -9.70 -0.33
C GLN A 60 8.46 -9.29 -1.78
N ASP A 61 7.97 -10.08 -2.73
CA ASP A 61 8.38 -10.00 -4.13
C ASP A 61 7.47 -9.08 -4.95
N PHE A 62 6.23 -8.85 -4.50
CA PHE A 62 5.26 -8.01 -5.23
C PHE A 62 4.75 -6.83 -4.40
N GLY A 63 4.75 -6.95 -3.07
CA GLY A 63 4.15 -5.97 -2.15
C GLY A 63 2.67 -5.67 -2.42
N CYS A 64 2.01 -6.50 -3.21
CA CYS A 64 0.59 -6.49 -3.47
C CYS A 64 0.12 -7.86 -3.93
N PHE A 65 -1.18 -8.12 -3.81
CA PHE A 65 -1.81 -9.37 -4.22
C PHE A 65 -3.32 -9.19 -4.40
N TYR A 66 -3.95 -10.09 -5.14
CA TYR A 66 -5.40 -10.24 -5.14
C TYR A 66 -5.82 -11.16 -4.01
N LEU A 67 -6.86 -10.78 -3.27
CA LEU A 67 -7.45 -11.59 -2.21
C LEU A 67 -8.81 -12.12 -2.66
N ILE A 68 -9.02 -13.43 -2.50
CA ILE A 68 -10.32 -14.11 -2.69
C ILE A 68 -10.81 -14.72 -1.38
N ASN A 69 -12.12 -14.99 -1.31
CA ASN A 69 -12.77 -15.62 -0.16
C ASN A 69 -12.58 -14.88 1.18
N GLY A 70 -12.22 -13.59 1.15
CA GLY A 70 -12.12 -12.73 2.33
C GLY A 70 -13.46 -12.08 2.71
N VAL A 71 -14.18 -11.58 1.71
CA VAL A 71 -15.52 -10.98 1.84
C VAL A 71 -16.43 -11.59 0.77
N GLU A 72 -17.71 -11.81 1.10
CA GLU A 72 -18.68 -12.35 0.14
C GLU A 72 -18.84 -11.44 -1.08
N GLU A 73 -18.91 -12.03 -2.28
CA GLU A 73 -19.10 -11.31 -3.55
C GLU A 73 -20.28 -10.33 -3.50
N ARG A 74 -21.42 -10.76 -2.95
CA ARG A 74 -22.62 -9.91 -2.83
C ARG A 74 -22.37 -8.63 -2.02
N VAL A 75 -21.48 -8.70 -1.04
CA VAL A 75 -21.15 -7.58 -0.15
C VAL A 75 -20.24 -6.59 -0.88
N VAL A 76 -19.27 -7.09 -1.66
CA VAL A 76 -18.43 -6.27 -2.54
C VAL A 76 -19.27 -5.58 -3.61
N GLU A 77 -20.13 -6.33 -4.31
CA GLU A 77 -21.04 -5.78 -5.33
C GLU A 77 -22.02 -4.76 -4.72
N GLY A 78 -22.54 -5.04 -3.52
CA GLY A 78 -23.38 -4.12 -2.75
C GLY A 78 -22.68 -2.80 -2.45
N ALA A 79 -21.44 -2.84 -1.97
CA ALA A 79 -20.66 -1.63 -1.70
C ALA A 79 -20.38 -0.82 -2.96
N LEU A 80 -19.96 -1.46 -4.07
CA LEU A 80 -19.77 -0.79 -5.36
C LEU A 80 -21.06 -0.14 -5.86
N LYS A 81 -22.20 -0.83 -5.72
CA LYS A 81 -23.50 -0.23 -6.03
C LYS A 81 -23.80 0.98 -5.15
N GLY A 82 -23.54 0.89 -3.84
CA GLY A 82 -23.74 2.00 -2.90
C GLY A 82 -22.91 3.24 -3.28
N ILE A 83 -21.66 3.04 -3.71
CA ILE A 83 -20.77 4.10 -4.20
C ILE A 83 -21.31 4.70 -5.50
N SER A 84 -21.76 3.86 -6.44
CA SER A 84 -22.38 4.33 -7.68
C SER A 84 -23.63 5.18 -7.40
N ASP A 85 -24.54 4.65 -6.56
CA ASP A 85 -25.76 5.34 -6.14
C ASP A 85 -25.42 6.68 -5.47
N TYR A 86 -24.38 6.75 -4.63
CA TYR A 86 -23.93 8.00 -4.01
C TYR A 86 -23.57 9.06 -5.06
N PHE A 87 -22.72 8.72 -6.03
CA PHE A 87 -22.27 9.67 -7.04
C PHE A 87 -23.36 10.03 -8.07
N GLU A 88 -24.35 9.16 -8.28
CA GLU A 88 -25.45 9.38 -9.23
C GLU A 88 -26.66 10.11 -8.63
N LEU A 89 -26.98 9.85 -7.35
CA LEU A 89 -28.17 10.39 -6.69
C LEU A 89 -27.89 11.69 -5.93
N THR A 90 -26.63 12.05 -5.72
CA THR A 90 -26.25 13.34 -5.11
C THR A 90 -25.68 14.27 -6.16
N ASN A 91 -26.02 15.55 -6.08
CA ASN A 91 -25.37 16.57 -6.91
C ASN A 91 -24.13 17.15 -6.21
N GLN A 92 -23.32 17.90 -6.97
CA GLN A 92 -22.08 18.48 -6.45
C GLN A 92 -22.31 19.44 -5.27
N GLU A 93 -23.42 20.18 -5.22
CA GLU A 93 -23.72 21.07 -4.09
C GLU A 93 -23.93 20.28 -2.80
N GLU A 94 -24.70 19.18 -2.85
CA GLU A 94 -24.90 18.28 -1.71
C GLU A 94 -23.58 17.63 -1.26
N ARG A 95 -22.73 17.20 -2.20
CA ARG A 95 -21.42 16.63 -1.85
C ARG A 95 -20.46 17.67 -1.28
N SER A 96 -20.55 18.91 -1.75
CA SER A 96 -19.73 20.02 -1.26
C SER A 96 -20.04 20.44 0.18
N GLU A 97 -21.13 19.95 0.78
CA GLU A 97 -21.39 20.10 2.22
C GLU A 97 -20.27 19.51 3.09
N TYR A 98 -19.58 18.48 2.56
CA TYR A 98 -18.42 17.82 3.13
C TYR A 98 -17.08 18.44 2.69
N LEU A 99 -17.08 19.62 2.06
CA LEU A 99 -15.84 20.38 1.91
C LEU A 99 -15.21 20.59 3.28
N LYS A 100 -13.89 20.37 3.36
CA LYS A 100 -13.13 20.51 4.59
C LYS A 100 -13.35 21.90 5.21
N LYS A 101 -13.74 21.89 6.48
CA LYS A 101 -13.91 23.08 7.33
C LYS A 101 -12.85 23.13 8.43
N ASN A 102 -12.47 21.97 8.97
CA ASN A 102 -11.46 21.85 10.03
C ASN A 102 -10.74 20.49 9.98
N SER A 103 -9.63 20.35 10.72
CA SER A 103 -8.82 19.12 10.76
C SER A 103 -9.50 17.91 11.44
N MET A 104 -10.59 18.14 12.18
CA MET A 104 -11.35 17.10 12.86
C MET A 104 -12.46 16.50 12.00
N ASP A 105 -12.72 17.05 10.81
CA ASP A 105 -13.75 16.54 9.91
C ASP A 105 -13.49 15.06 9.58
N ARG A 106 -14.51 14.23 9.81
CA ARG A 106 -14.47 12.77 9.62
C ARG A 106 -14.93 12.34 8.23
N ILE A 107 -15.55 13.24 7.49
CA ILE A 107 -15.98 13.06 6.11
C ILE A 107 -15.51 14.30 5.35
N ARG A 108 -14.73 14.10 4.29
CA ARG A 108 -14.15 15.19 3.51
C ARG A 108 -14.28 14.92 2.03
N TRP A 109 -14.89 15.86 1.32
CA TRP A 109 -15.07 15.80 -0.13
C TRP A 109 -14.04 16.68 -0.84
N TYR A 110 -13.53 16.17 -1.96
CA TYR A 110 -12.53 16.82 -2.78
C TYR A 110 -12.87 16.67 -4.26
N LEU A 111 -12.70 17.76 -5.01
CA LEU A 111 -12.78 17.77 -6.46
C LEU A 111 -11.51 18.36 -7.05
N ARG A 112 -10.73 17.53 -7.74
CA ARG A 112 -9.63 17.96 -8.62
C ARG A 112 -10.12 17.87 -10.05
N SER A 113 -9.96 18.95 -10.81
CA SER A 113 -10.41 19.04 -12.21
C SER A 113 -9.57 20.07 -12.97
N ASP A 114 -8.26 19.82 -13.00
CA ASP A 114 -7.27 20.64 -13.69
C ASP A 114 -6.51 19.82 -14.76
N ALA A 115 -5.48 20.42 -15.35
CA ALA A 115 -4.70 19.81 -16.42
C ALA A 115 -3.81 18.64 -15.97
N GLY A 116 -3.54 18.52 -14.66
CA GLY A 116 -2.79 17.42 -14.08
C GLY A 116 -3.73 16.34 -13.58
N GLU A 117 -4.48 16.65 -12.52
CA GLU A 117 -5.35 15.70 -11.83
C GLU A 117 -6.84 15.94 -12.09
N ASN A 118 -7.57 14.86 -12.37
CA ASN A 118 -9.01 14.89 -12.55
C ASN A 118 -9.71 13.73 -11.84
N ARG A 119 -10.17 13.98 -10.61
CA ARG A 119 -10.85 13.02 -9.75
C ARG A 119 -11.76 13.75 -8.77
N GLU A 120 -12.95 13.18 -8.59
CA GLU A 120 -13.81 13.51 -7.46
C GLU A 120 -13.70 12.40 -6.41
N ASN A 121 -13.59 12.76 -5.13
CA ASN A 121 -13.52 11.76 -4.07
C ASN A 121 -14.09 12.24 -2.75
N ILE A 122 -14.45 11.27 -1.91
CA ILE A 122 -14.84 11.49 -0.53
C ILE A 122 -14.06 10.56 0.39
N LYS A 123 -13.30 11.16 1.32
CA LYS A 123 -12.59 10.46 2.40
C LYS A 123 -13.50 10.34 3.61
N ILE A 124 -13.50 9.18 4.25
CA ILE A 124 -14.39 8.82 5.34
C ILE A 124 -13.56 8.09 6.39
N VAL A 125 -13.52 8.59 7.61
CA VAL A 125 -12.99 7.83 8.75
C VAL A 125 -13.97 6.71 9.07
N THR A 126 -13.49 5.47 9.07
CA THR A 126 -14.34 4.27 9.19
C THR A 126 -14.09 3.45 10.45
N HIS A 127 -12.94 3.64 11.09
CA HIS A 127 -12.54 3.02 12.34
C HIS A 127 -11.72 4.06 13.15
N PRO A 128 -11.89 4.18 14.48
CA PRO A 128 -12.67 3.33 15.39
C PRO A 128 -14.20 3.58 15.37
N GLU A 129 -14.64 4.70 14.80
CA GLU A 129 -16.05 5.02 14.63
C GLU A 129 -16.40 5.03 13.14
N TYR A 130 -17.46 4.32 12.77
CA TYR A 130 -17.93 4.30 11.39
C TYR A 130 -18.72 5.57 11.06
N HIS A 131 -18.10 6.44 10.25
CA HIS A 131 -18.77 7.58 9.65
C HIS A 131 -19.19 7.26 8.21
N CYS A 132 -20.21 7.95 7.70
CA CYS A 132 -20.67 7.82 6.32
C CYS A 132 -21.51 9.05 5.95
N PRO A 133 -21.51 9.49 4.67
CA PRO A 133 -22.48 10.46 4.19
C PRO A 133 -23.92 10.06 4.53
N SER A 134 -24.75 11.05 4.86
CA SER A 134 -26.15 10.85 5.26
C SER A 134 -27.09 10.58 4.09
N LYS A 135 -26.63 10.77 2.85
CA LYS A 135 -27.39 10.52 1.62
C LYS A 135 -26.52 9.81 0.59
N PRO A 136 -27.10 8.90 -0.22
CA PRO A 136 -28.42 8.30 -0.03
C PRO A 136 -28.40 7.29 1.13
N ASP A 137 -29.55 7.05 1.78
CA ASP A 137 -29.65 6.16 2.95
C ASP A 137 -29.09 4.76 2.67
N SER A 138 -29.29 4.26 1.44
CA SER A 138 -28.82 2.93 1.00
C SER A 138 -27.30 2.78 0.95
N CYS A 139 -26.56 3.88 0.80
CA CYS A 139 -25.10 3.86 0.68
C CYS A 139 -24.44 3.45 2.01
N LYS A 140 -25.00 3.94 3.13
CA LYS A 140 -24.45 3.69 4.47
C LYS A 140 -24.45 2.22 4.83
N ASP A 141 -25.57 1.53 4.65
CA ASP A 141 -25.66 0.13 5.06
C ASP A 141 -24.79 -0.77 4.18
N ALA A 142 -24.77 -0.52 2.86
CA ALA A 142 -24.00 -1.30 1.90
C ALA A 142 -22.48 -1.15 2.10
N ILE A 143 -21.99 0.08 2.26
CA ILE A 143 -20.56 0.35 2.54
C ILE A 143 -20.19 -0.17 3.94
N GLY A 144 -21.08 0.00 4.93
CA GLY A 144 -20.86 -0.48 6.30
C GLY A 144 -20.72 -2.01 6.38
N GLU A 145 -21.53 -2.78 5.65
CA GLU A 145 -21.43 -4.24 5.59
C GLU A 145 -20.06 -4.68 5.04
N TYR A 146 -19.58 -4.03 3.97
CA TYR A 146 -18.24 -4.30 3.42
C TYR A 146 -17.12 -3.96 4.39
N LEU A 147 -17.15 -2.77 4.99
CA LEU A 147 -16.09 -2.33 5.91
C LEU A 147 -16.00 -3.22 7.15
N LYS A 148 -17.13 -3.71 7.64
CA LYS A 148 -17.15 -4.71 8.72
C LYS A 148 -16.46 -6.00 8.31
N GLY A 149 -16.77 -6.53 7.11
CA GLY A 149 -16.10 -7.70 6.57
C GLY A 149 -14.60 -7.47 6.38
N MET A 150 -14.21 -6.28 5.92
CA MET A 150 -12.80 -5.92 5.76
C MET A 150 -12.04 -5.80 7.08
N HIS A 151 -12.68 -5.35 8.16
CA HIS A 151 -12.05 -5.36 9.48
C HIS A 151 -11.77 -6.78 9.99
N GLU A 152 -12.65 -7.74 9.70
CA GLU A 152 -12.38 -9.15 9.99
C GLU A 152 -11.20 -9.68 9.14
N VAL A 153 -11.13 -9.28 7.86
CA VAL A 153 -9.99 -9.57 6.98
C VAL A 153 -8.70 -8.93 7.48
N GLU A 154 -8.75 -7.69 7.97
CA GLU A 154 -7.60 -6.96 8.52
C GLU A 154 -6.96 -7.74 9.68
N LEU A 155 -7.76 -8.13 10.67
CA LEU A 155 -7.28 -8.91 11.82
C LEU A 155 -6.77 -10.30 11.39
N GLY A 156 -7.38 -10.92 10.39
CA GLY A 156 -6.88 -12.17 9.82
C GLY A 156 -5.53 -12.01 9.11
N LEU A 157 -5.40 -11.02 8.23
CA LEU A 157 -4.15 -10.74 7.54
C LEU A 157 -3.05 -10.36 8.53
N ALA A 158 -3.35 -9.62 9.60
CA ALA A 158 -2.39 -9.36 10.69
C ALA A 158 -1.84 -10.66 11.27
N LYS A 159 -2.69 -11.67 11.50
CA LYS A 159 -2.27 -13.00 12.00
C LYS A 159 -1.43 -13.79 11.01
N ALA A 160 -1.89 -13.85 9.77
CA ALA A 160 -1.21 -14.56 8.71
C ALA A 160 0.18 -13.95 8.45
N ILE A 161 0.24 -12.62 8.26
CA ILE A 161 1.48 -11.89 7.99
C ILE A 161 2.44 -11.98 9.18
N SER A 162 1.97 -11.88 10.43
CA SER A 162 2.82 -12.10 11.60
C SER A 162 3.53 -13.47 11.54
N THR A 163 2.80 -14.51 11.15
CA THR A 163 3.35 -15.85 10.98
C THR A 163 4.37 -15.92 9.84
N THR A 164 4.10 -15.27 8.70
CA THR A 164 5.06 -15.21 7.57
C THR A 164 6.36 -14.49 7.94
N LEU A 165 6.30 -13.58 8.92
CA LEU A 165 7.45 -12.87 9.46
C LEU A 165 8.20 -13.66 10.54
N GLY A 166 7.69 -14.82 10.95
CA GLY A 166 8.28 -15.66 12.00
C GLY A 166 7.93 -15.24 13.43
N TYR A 167 6.90 -14.39 13.59
CA TYR A 167 6.38 -13.97 14.88
C TYR A 167 5.14 -14.77 15.31
N GLU A 168 4.72 -14.59 16.56
CA GLU A 168 3.42 -15.06 17.04
C GLU A 168 2.27 -14.43 16.26
N GLU A 169 1.17 -15.15 16.06
CA GLU A 169 0.01 -14.69 15.25
C GLU A 169 -0.51 -13.31 15.71
N THR A 170 -0.46 -12.98 16.99
CA THR A 170 -0.97 -11.71 17.51
C THR A 170 0.01 -10.54 17.39
N TYR A 171 1.18 -10.72 16.79
CA TYR A 171 2.26 -9.73 16.84
C TYR A 171 1.87 -8.40 16.18
N ILE A 172 1.48 -8.39 14.90
CA ILE A 172 1.09 -7.16 14.19
C ILE A 172 -0.14 -6.52 14.83
N GLU A 173 -1.12 -7.33 15.25
CA GLU A 173 -2.33 -6.83 15.92
C GLU A 173 -1.98 -6.01 17.18
N LYS A 174 -1.04 -6.50 18.00
CA LYS A 174 -0.56 -5.82 19.21
C LYS A 174 0.34 -4.63 18.90
N GLU A 175 1.27 -4.79 17.97
CA GLU A 175 2.25 -3.77 17.60
C GLU A 175 1.55 -2.54 17.02
N PHE A 176 0.54 -2.75 16.17
CA PHE A 176 -0.25 -1.67 15.57
C PHE A 176 -1.45 -1.24 16.41
N LYS A 177 -1.86 -2.04 17.41
CA LYS A 177 -3.07 -1.84 18.23
C LYS A 177 -4.34 -1.73 17.36
N LEU A 178 -4.54 -2.69 16.47
CA LEU A 178 -5.59 -2.65 15.43
C LEU A 178 -7.02 -2.59 15.98
N GLU A 179 -7.28 -3.07 17.21
CA GLU A 179 -8.58 -2.89 17.88
C GLU A 179 -8.98 -1.40 17.97
N ALA A 180 -8.01 -0.52 18.21
CA ALA A 180 -8.17 0.94 18.21
C ALA A 180 -7.48 1.59 16.99
N GLY A 181 -7.36 0.83 15.89
CA GLY A 181 -6.79 1.26 14.63
C GLY A 181 -7.47 2.51 14.06
N PHE A 182 -6.88 3.06 13.01
CA PHE A 182 -7.43 4.24 12.34
C PHE A 182 -7.50 4.02 10.84
N ASP A 183 -8.73 3.79 10.38
CA ASP A 183 -9.00 3.44 8.99
C ASP A 183 -9.70 4.56 8.26
N VAL A 184 -9.31 4.77 7.01
CA VAL A 184 -9.91 5.78 6.14
C VAL A 184 -10.24 5.16 4.80
N ALA A 185 -11.54 5.14 4.48
CA ALA A 185 -12.04 4.80 3.16
C ALA A 185 -12.11 6.03 2.28
N THR A 186 -11.68 5.90 1.02
CA THR A 186 -11.81 6.93 -0.01
C THR A 186 -12.65 6.37 -1.14
N LEU A 187 -13.85 6.93 -1.34
CA LEU A 187 -14.69 6.63 -2.50
C LEU A 187 -14.26 7.57 -3.63
N ASN A 188 -13.87 7.00 -4.75
CA ASN A 188 -13.32 7.73 -5.88
C ASN A 188 -14.24 7.62 -7.09
N LEU A 189 -14.36 8.73 -7.81
CA LEU A 189 -15.01 8.84 -9.10
C LEU A 189 -14.03 9.44 -10.11
N TYR A 190 -13.76 8.67 -11.16
CA TYR A 190 -12.89 9.05 -12.25
C TYR A 190 -13.74 9.24 -13.52
N PRO A 191 -13.61 10.38 -14.23
CA PRO A 191 -14.33 10.59 -15.46
C PRO A 191 -13.75 9.74 -16.61
N PRO A 192 -14.53 9.50 -17.68
CA PRO A 192 -14.00 8.94 -18.93
C PRO A 192 -12.85 9.80 -19.47
N SER A 193 -11.86 9.17 -20.09
CA SER A 193 -10.65 9.80 -20.64
C SER A 193 -10.97 10.96 -21.59
N LEU A 194 -11.92 10.75 -22.51
CA LEU A 194 -12.36 11.76 -23.49
C LEU A 194 -13.08 12.97 -22.85
N GLN A 195 -13.55 12.82 -21.61
CA GLN A 195 -14.19 13.90 -20.84
C GLN A 195 -13.25 14.46 -19.78
N SER A 196 -12.03 13.91 -19.66
CA SER A 196 -11.09 14.32 -18.64
C SER A 196 -10.38 15.61 -19.02
N LYS A 197 -10.14 16.47 -18.02
CA LYS A 197 -9.30 17.66 -18.16
C LYS A 197 -7.81 17.38 -17.95
N GLY A 198 -7.46 16.25 -17.36
CA GLY A 198 -6.08 15.81 -17.09
C GLY A 198 -5.87 14.34 -17.43
N SER A 199 -4.61 13.93 -17.53
CA SER A 199 -4.22 12.53 -17.82
C SER A 199 -4.14 11.65 -16.57
N THR A 200 -4.17 12.25 -15.38
CA THR A 200 -3.94 11.57 -14.10
C THR A 200 -5.18 11.68 -13.22
N GLY A 201 -5.60 10.58 -12.62
CA GLY A 201 -6.65 10.55 -11.60
C GLY A 201 -6.07 10.74 -10.20
N LEU A 202 -4.88 10.17 -9.95
CA LEU A 202 -4.14 10.31 -8.71
C LEU A 202 -2.64 10.16 -9.02
N ALA A 203 -1.83 11.14 -8.64
CA ALA A 203 -0.39 11.13 -8.86
C ALA A 203 0.33 9.97 -8.16
N GLU A 204 1.59 9.78 -8.52
CA GLU A 204 2.47 8.78 -7.93
C GLU A 204 2.60 8.97 -6.41
N HIS A 205 2.32 7.92 -5.65
CA HIS A 205 2.41 7.91 -4.20
C HIS A 205 2.55 6.48 -3.67
N THR A 206 2.86 6.36 -2.38
CA THR A 206 2.61 5.15 -1.60
C THR A 206 1.48 5.40 -0.61
N ASP A 207 0.98 4.35 0.05
CA ASP A 207 -0.14 4.46 0.98
C ASP A 207 0.30 4.28 2.44
N PRO A 208 -0.10 5.16 3.37
CA PRO A 208 0.15 4.96 4.79
C PRO A 208 -0.70 3.83 5.38
N GLY A 209 -0.27 3.32 6.53
CA GLY A 209 -0.96 2.24 7.26
C GLY A 209 -0.32 0.87 7.12
N PHE A 210 -1.03 -0.15 7.61
CA PHE A 210 -0.67 -1.57 7.53
C PHE A 210 -0.81 -2.10 6.10
N PHE A 211 -1.99 -1.94 5.50
CA PHE A 211 -2.23 -2.26 4.09
C PHE A 211 -3.37 -1.39 3.53
N VAL A 212 -3.46 -1.33 2.20
CA VAL A 212 -4.59 -0.76 1.47
C VAL A 212 -5.42 -1.88 0.85
N SER A 213 -6.74 -1.81 0.97
CA SER A 213 -7.66 -2.64 0.18
C SER A 213 -8.34 -1.82 -0.89
N LEU A 214 -8.48 -2.36 -2.10
CA LEU A 214 -9.13 -1.69 -3.22
C LEU A 214 -10.16 -2.60 -3.91
N ILE A 215 -11.36 -2.06 -4.08
CA ILE A 215 -12.40 -2.59 -4.98
C ILE A 215 -12.76 -1.55 -6.05
N GLN A 216 -13.18 -2.00 -7.23
CA GLN A 216 -13.58 -1.14 -8.34
C GLN A 216 -14.67 -1.80 -9.20
N ASP A 217 -15.44 -0.98 -9.91
CA ASP A 217 -16.52 -1.45 -10.79
C ASP A 217 -16.00 -1.97 -12.13
N VAL A 218 -15.06 -1.26 -12.73
CA VAL A 218 -14.42 -1.62 -14.00
C VAL A 218 -12.90 -1.49 -13.91
N ASN A 219 -12.20 -2.30 -14.70
CA ASN A 219 -10.75 -2.20 -14.84
C ASN A 219 -10.34 -0.94 -15.60
N GLY A 220 -9.22 -0.36 -15.18
CA GLY A 220 -8.71 0.90 -15.72
C GLY A 220 -7.90 1.68 -14.69
N GLY A 221 -6.95 2.45 -15.19
CA GLY A 221 -6.21 3.47 -14.47
C GLY A 221 -5.12 3.04 -13.49
N LEU A 222 -5.36 2.06 -12.61
CA LEU A 222 -4.37 1.72 -11.58
C LEU A 222 -3.09 1.14 -12.20
N GLN A 223 -1.96 1.72 -11.83
CA GLN A 223 -0.63 1.21 -12.13
C GLN A 223 0.21 1.11 -10.88
N VAL A 224 0.97 0.02 -10.73
CA VAL A 224 1.93 -0.20 -9.64
C VAL A 224 3.32 -0.28 -10.24
N LEU A 225 4.29 0.40 -9.62
CA LEU A 225 5.69 0.37 -10.03
C LEU A 225 6.37 -0.85 -9.41
N SER A 226 6.66 -1.87 -10.22
CA SER A 226 7.35 -3.09 -9.78
C SER A 226 8.76 -2.83 -9.22
N HIS A 227 9.32 -3.80 -8.50
CA HIS A 227 10.73 -3.77 -8.06
C HIS A 227 11.74 -3.61 -9.20
N GLN A 228 11.36 -4.02 -10.42
CA GLN A 228 12.19 -3.88 -11.62
C GLN A 228 12.13 -2.47 -12.22
N GLY A 229 11.31 -1.56 -11.66
CA GLY A 229 11.12 -0.20 -12.16
C GLY A 229 10.15 -0.09 -13.34
N ASN A 230 9.38 -1.15 -13.61
CA ASN A 230 8.38 -1.17 -14.67
C ASN A 230 6.98 -0.89 -14.10
N TRP A 231 6.20 -0.06 -14.79
CA TRP A 231 4.78 0.14 -14.50
C TRP A 231 3.96 -1.07 -14.92
N ILE A 232 3.29 -1.70 -13.95
CA ILE A 232 2.34 -2.80 -14.17
C ILE A 232 0.94 -2.22 -14.11
N THR A 233 0.16 -2.41 -15.18
CA THR A 233 -1.27 -2.07 -15.17
C THR A 233 -2.05 -3.14 -14.40
N VAL A 234 -2.75 -2.73 -13.35
CA VAL A 234 -3.49 -3.64 -12.49
C VAL A 234 -4.88 -3.89 -13.05
N ASN A 235 -5.14 -5.14 -13.44
CA ASN A 235 -6.46 -5.61 -13.82
C ASN A 235 -7.02 -6.46 -12.70
N ILE A 236 -7.83 -5.87 -11.81
CA ILE A 236 -8.45 -6.58 -10.69
C ILE A 236 -9.44 -7.60 -11.26
N PRO A 237 -9.22 -8.91 -11.06
CA PRO A 237 -10.18 -9.91 -11.51
C PRO A 237 -11.50 -9.75 -10.77
N ARG A 238 -12.58 -10.18 -11.42
CA ARG A 238 -13.92 -10.15 -10.80
C ARG A 238 -13.89 -10.93 -9.48
N ASN A 239 -14.59 -10.42 -8.47
CA ASN A 239 -14.74 -11.06 -7.15
C ASN A 239 -13.44 -11.18 -6.36
N THR A 240 -12.50 -10.28 -6.62
CA THR A 240 -11.25 -10.18 -5.87
C THR A 240 -11.12 -8.78 -5.28
N ILE A 241 -10.34 -8.69 -4.20
CA ILE A 241 -9.96 -7.42 -3.58
C ILE A 241 -8.47 -7.25 -3.81
N PHE A 242 -8.04 -6.13 -4.37
CA PHE A 242 -6.62 -5.82 -4.44
C PHE A 242 -6.12 -5.39 -3.06
N ILE A 243 -5.04 -6.00 -2.59
CA ILE A 243 -4.37 -5.64 -1.35
C ILE A 243 -2.96 -5.13 -1.70
N GLY A 244 -2.63 -3.93 -1.24
CA GLY A 244 -1.29 -3.35 -1.32
C GLY A 244 -0.67 -3.21 0.07
N ILE A 245 0.62 -3.50 0.21
CA ILE A 245 1.34 -3.26 1.48
C ILE A 245 1.41 -1.75 1.75
N GLY A 246 1.12 -1.36 2.99
CA GLY A 246 1.21 0.04 3.42
C GLY A 246 2.56 0.38 4.06
N ASP A 247 2.84 1.67 4.13
CA ASP A 247 4.11 2.23 4.60
C ASP A 247 4.51 1.76 6.00
N HIS A 248 3.53 1.57 6.90
CA HIS A 248 3.84 1.22 8.29
C HIS A 248 4.25 -0.24 8.44
N LEU A 249 3.81 -1.12 7.56
CA LEU A 249 4.37 -2.48 7.49
C LEU A 249 5.78 -2.48 6.90
N GLU A 250 6.07 -1.61 5.93
CA GLU A 250 7.43 -1.43 5.41
C GLU A 250 8.38 -0.95 6.50
N ILE A 251 7.97 0.07 7.25
CA ILE A 251 8.73 0.62 8.37
C ILE A 251 8.96 -0.48 9.42
N LEU A 252 7.89 -1.17 9.86
CA LEU A 252 7.99 -2.23 10.87
C LEU A 252 8.96 -3.33 10.45
N THR A 253 8.91 -3.72 9.18
CA THR A 253 9.73 -4.80 8.62
C THR A 253 11.11 -4.35 8.12
N ASN A 254 11.47 -3.09 8.36
CA ASN A 254 12.72 -2.47 7.92
C ASN A 254 12.96 -2.65 6.41
N GLY A 255 11.91 -2.55 5.59
CA GLY A 255 12.01 -2.66 4.13
C GLY A 255 11.94 -4.09 3.58
N LYS A 256 11.70 -5.12 4.41
CA LYS A 256 11.50 -6.50 3.93
C LYS A 256 10.22 -6.63 3.09
N TYR A 257 9.12 -6.06 3.55
CA TYR A 257 7.87 -5.94 2.78
C TYR A 257 7.71 -4.50 2.34
N LYS A 258 7.61 -4.26 1.04
CA LYS A 258 7.65 -2.89 0.50
C LYS A 258 6.27 -2.38 0.10
N SER A 259 5.98 -1.15 0.49
CA SER A 259 4.91 -0.29 0.02
C SER A 259 5.29 0.23 -1.37
N HIS A 260 4.50 -0.11 -2.38
CA HIS A 260 4.85 0.19 -3.77
C HIS A 260 4.32 1.56 -4.20
N ILE A 261 5.15 2.26 -4.98
CA ILE A 261 4.70 3.46 -5.68
C ILE A 261 3.62 3.05 -6.68
N HIS A 262 2.51 3.75 -6.66
CA HIS A 262 1.41 3.51 -7.56
C HIS A 262 0.74 4.82 -7.97
N GLN A 263 0.00 4.77 -9.07
CA GLN A 263 -0.72 5.91 -9.61
C GLN A 263 -2.03 5.47 -10.24
N VAL A 264 -2.90 6.44 -10.54
CA VAL A 264 -4.09 6.22 -11.36
C VAL A 264 -3.98 7.09 -12.60
N ILE A 265 -3.79 6.49 -13.77
CA ILE A 265 -3.88 7.18 -15.05
C ILE A 265 -5.33 7.20 -15.56
N LEU A 266 -5.68 8.16 -16.41
CA LEU A 266 -7.01 8.26 -17.01
C LEU A 266 -7.03 7.85 -18.47
N ASP A 267 -5.89 7.79 -19.15
CA ASP A 267 -5.78 7.55 -20.59
C ASP A 267 -6.47 6.25 -21.05
N ASN A 268 -6.51 5.23 -20.18
CA ASN A 268 -7.16 3.94 -20.44
C ASN A 268 -8.57 3.80 -19.84
N ASN A 269 -9.14 4.86 -19.26
CA ASN A 269 -10.50 4.85 -18.72
C ASN A 269 -11.51 5.22 -19.82
N GLU A 270 -12.00 4.25 -20.58
CA GLU A 270 -13.00 4.50 -21.63
C GLU A 270 -14.36 4.95 -21.08
N VAL A 271 -14.67 4.55 -19.86
CA VAL A 271 -15.93 4.83 -19.16
C VAL A 271 -15.67 5.49 -17.81
N LYS A 272 -16.74 5.99 -17.20
CA LYS A 272 -16.74 6.45 -15.80
C LYS A 272 -16.35 5.25 -14.93
N ARG A 273 -15.37 5.43 -14.05
CA ARG A 273 -14.87 4.39 -13.14
C ARG A 273 -15.04 4.84 -11.70
N ILE A 274 -15.52 3.95 -10.85
CA ILE A 274 -15.55 4.15 -9.40
C ILE A 274 -14.64 3.15 -8.69
N SER A 275 -14.08 3.57 -7.57
CA SER A 275 -13.33 2.68 -6.71
C SER A 275 -13.47 3.06 -5.24
N MET A 276 -13.25 2.10 -4.35
CA MET A 276 -13.06 2.37 -2.93
C MET A 276 -11.74 1.80 -2.49
N ALA A 277 -10.84 2.70 -2.09
CA ALA A 277 -9.59 2.36 -1.42
C ALA A 277 -9.80 2.56 0.08
N THR A 278 -9.43 1.59 0.91
CA THR A 278 -9.47 1.72 2.36
C THR A 278 -8.08 1.48 2.90
N LEU A 279 -7.55 2.47 3.61
CA LEU A 279 -6.31 2.32 4.36
C LEU A 279 -6.63 1.74 5.72
N HIS A 280 -5.96 0.64 6.05
CA HIS A 280 -6.08 -0.06 7.32
C HIS A 280 -4.85 0.28 8.14
N GLY A 281 -5.03 0.91 9.30
CA GLY A 281 -3.95 1.65 9.96
C GLY A 281 -3.75 1.29 11.43
N PRO A 282 -2.54 1.50 11.98
CA PRO A 282 -2.33 1.46 13.42
C PRO A 282 -3.25 2.44 14.17
N SER A 283 -3.37 2.28 15.49
CA SER A 283 -3.90 3.34 16.34
C SER A 283 -3.07 4.62 16.16
N LEU A 284 -3.70 5.79 16.16
CA LEU A 284 -3.04 7.08 15.90
C LEU A 284 -1.82 7.34 16.79
N ASP A 285 -1.90 7.01 18.09
CA ASP A 285 -0.81 7.21 19.05
C ASP A 285 0.24 6.09 19.05
N THR A 286 0.15 5.12 18.14
CA THR A 286 1.12 4.01 18.04
C THR A 286 2.42 4.51 17.40
N LEU A 287 3.52 4.43 18.14
CA LEU A 287 4.88 4.61 17.63
C LEU A 287 5.25 3.40 16.76
N VAL A 288 5.47 3.63 15.46
CA VAL A 288 5.93 2.59 14.54
C VAL A 288 7.40 2.85 14.18
N ALA A 289 8.22 1.82 14.30
CA ALA A 289 9.65 1.82 13.99
C ALA A 289 10.07 0.42 13.51
N PRO A 290 11.25 0.29 12.87
CA PRO A 290 11.79 -1.02 12.52
C PRO A 290 11.87 -1.96 13.73
N ALA A 291 11.24 -3.13 13.62
CA ALA A 291 11.21 -4.08 14.73
C ALA A 291 12.60 -4.71 14.95
N PRO A 292 12.98 -5.05 16.19
CA PRO A 292 14.31 -5.57 16.50
C PRO A 292 14.71 -6.82 15.70
N GLY A 293 13.75 -7.65 15.28
CA GLY A 293 14.02 -8.84 14.47
C GLY A 293 14.44 -8.56 13.02
N PHE A 294 14.25 -7.33 12.53
CA PHE A 294 14.66 -6.89 11.19
C PHE A 294 15.87 -5.96 11.18
N ILE A 295 16.53 -5.81 12.34
CA ILE A 295 17.71 -4.97 12.50
C ILE A 295 18.89 -5.84 12.96
N ASN A 296 20.06 -5.62 12.37
CA ASN A 296 21.33 -6.15 12.85
C ASN A 296 22.50 -5.29 12.34
N ASP A 297 23.74 -5.64 12.68
CA ASP A 297 24.92 -4.85 12.31
C ASP A 297 25.15 -4.71 10.80
N SER A 298 24.64 -5.66 10.00
CA SER A 298 24.69 -5.60 8.54
C SER A 298 23.44 -4.96 7.93
N HIS A 299 22.39 -4.75 8.73
CA HIS A 299 21.11 -4.20 8.31
C HIS A 299 20.56 -3.27 9.43
N PRO A 300 21.16 -2.08 9.63
CA PRO A 300 20.70 -1.14 10.65
C PRO A 300 19.28 -0.62 10.32
N PRO A 301 18.62 0.08 11.25
CA PRO A 301 17.35 0.73 10.98
C PRO A 301 17.47 1.69 9.78
N THR A 302 16.60 1.55 8.79
CA THR A 302 16.54 2.44 7.62
C THR A 302 15.41 3.46 7.72
N TYR A 303 14.57 3.36 8.74
CA TYR A 303 13.46 4.28 9.01
C TYR A 303 13.55 4.80 10.44
N ARG A 304 13.17 6.07 10.64
CA ARG A 304 12.99 6.65 11.98
C ARG A 304 11.65 6.23 12.58
N GLY A 305 11.62 6.07 13.90
CA GLY A 305 10.36 5.85 14.62
C GLY A 305 9.51 7.12 14.65
N MET A 306 8.21 6.98 14.39
CA MET A 306 7.23 8.07 14.47
C MET A 306 5.85 7.52 14.85
N THR A 307 5.02 8.32 15.53
CA THR A 307 3.63 7.89 15.74
C THR A 307 2.85 7.90 14.42
N TYR A 308 1.85 7.02 14.29
CA TYR A 308 1.04 6.99 13.08
C TYR A 308 0.42 8.36 12.79
N LYS A 309 -0.11 9.03 13.84
CA LYS A 309 -0.65 10.38 13.73
C LYS A 309 0.35 11.39 13.16
N GLU A 310 1.54 11.49 13.77
CA GLU A 310 2.58 12.43 13.30
C GLU A 310 2.93 12.13 11.84
N SER A 311 3.01 10.85 11.44
CA SER A 311 3.31 10.45 10.07
C SER A 311 2.25 10.96 9.06
N LEU A 312 0.98 10.99 9.47
CA LEU A 312 -0.13 11.46 8.63
C LEU A 312 -0.21 12.99 8.59
N GLU A 313 0.38 13.67 9.58
CA GLU A 313 0.41 15.13 9.74
C GLU A 313 1.66 15.79 9.12
N LEU A 314 2.63 15.01 8.63
CA LEU A 314 3.87 15.50 8.00
C LEU A 314 3.66 16.27 6.67
N ASN A 315 2.42 16.46 6.23
CA ASN A 315 2.07 17.29 5.06
C ASN A 315 2.26 18.80 5.28
N GLY A 316 2.61 19.24 6.50
CA GLY A 316 2.89 20.64 6.82
C GLY A 316 1.66 21.46 7.18
N PHE A 317 0.49 20.83 7.33
CA PHE A 317 -0.77 21.47 7.73
C PHE A 317 -1.30 20.99 9.09
N ASP A 318 -0.52 20.19 9.83
CA ASP A 318 -0.92 19.51 11.09
C ASP A 318 -2.28 18.79 10.93
N GLU A 319 -2.49 18.17 9.78
CA GLU A 319 -3.75 17.52 9.40
C GLU A 319 -3.52 16.06 9.08
N ILE A 320 -4.37 15.17 9.60
CA ILE A 320 -4.47 13.79 9.11
C ILE A 320 -5.10 13.82 7.70
N ASP A 321 -4.28 14.00 6.66
CA ASP A 321 -4.71 13.97 5.24
C ASP A 321 -4.42 12.63 4.58
N VAL A 322 -3.86 11.68 5.33
CA VAL A 322 -3.71 10.30 4.86
C VAL A 322 -2.84 10.21 3.60
N GLN A 323 -1.84 11.09 3.52
CA GLN A 323 -0.80 11.08 2.50
C GLN A 323 0.42 10.35 3.07
N SER A 324 1.09 9.55 2.24
CA SER A 324 2.35 8.91 2.62
C SER A 324 3.39 9.94 3.03
N SER A 325 4.12 9.58 4.08
CA SER A 325 5.32 10.29 4.54
C SER A 325 6.56 9.38 4.55
N LEU A 326 6.50 8.26 3.83
CA LEU A 326 7.54 7.23 3.85
C LEU A 326 8.93 7.79 3.52
N ILE A 327 9.02 8.65 2.51
CA ILE A 327 10.28 9.30 2.10
C ILE A 327 10.85 10.17 3.23
N GLN A 328 10.01 10.90 3.95
CA GLN A 328 10.40 11.72 5.09
C GLN A 328 10.78 10.88 6.32
N LEU A 329 10.38 9.61 6.37
CA LEU A 329 10.71 8.68 7.45
C LEU A 329 11.96 7.85 7.16
N GLN A 330 12.38 7.75 5.90
CA GLN A 330 13.63 7.10 5.53
C GLN A 330 14.85 7.85 6.08
N MET A 331 15.77 7.10 6.69
CA MET A 331 17.02 7.65 7.19
C MET A 331 17.96 7.99 6.03
N PRO A 332 18.65 9.14 6.07
CA PRO A 332 19.69 9.46 5.10
C PRO A 332 20.78 8.38 5.02
N LEU A 333 21.20 8.04 3.81
CA LEU A 333 22.23 7.02 3.54
C LEU A 333 23.54 7.25 4.31
N PHE A 334 23.91 8.51 4.57
CA PHE A 334 25.11 8.83 5.34
C PHE A 334 24.97 8.43 6.81
N LEU A 335 23.79 8.59 7.43
CA LEU A 335 23.55 8.16 8.81
C LEU A 335 23.59 6.64 8.92
N ILE A 336 22.96 5.95 7.98
CA ILE A 336 23.00 4.48 7.87
C ILE A 336 24.45 4.00 7.77
N SER A 337 25.24 4.61 6.88
CA SER A 337 26.66 4.28 6.69
C SER A 337 27.49 4.53 7.96
N CYS A 338 27.25 5.64 8.66
CA CYS A 338 27.89 5.94 9.94
C CYS A 338 27.56 4.88 11.00
N MET A 339 26.30 4.45 11.11
CA MET A 339 25.89 3.41 12.06
C MET A 339 26.63 2.08 11.81
N ILE A 340 26.76 1.67 10.55
CA ILE A 340 27.51 0.45 10.18
C ILE A 340 28.98 0.58 10.58
N ILE A 341 29.61 1.73 10.34
CA ILE A 341 31.01 1.97 10.71
C ILE A 341 31.18 1.92 12.23
N VAL A 342 30.29 2.58 12.98
CA VAL A 342 30.35 2.62 14.45
C VAL A 342 30.20 1.21 15.03
N ASN A 343 29.24 0.41 14.55
CA ASN A 343 29.06 -0.97 15.03
C ASN A 343 30.31 -1.81 14.77
N LYS A 344 30.90 -1.71 13.57
CA LYS A 344 32.17 -2.39 13.25
C LYS A 344 33.33 -1.95 14.16
N LEU A 345 33.40 -0.67 14.51
CA LEU A 345 34.42 -0.17 15.43
C LEU A 345 34.21 -0.72 16.85
N VAL A 346 32.96 -0.77 17.33
CA VAL A 346 32.62 -1.39 18.62
C VAL A 346 33.00 -2.86 18.65
N ASP A 347 32.75 -3.62 17.59
CA ASP A 347 33.16 -5.02 17.48
C ASP A 347 34.68 -5.19 17.54
N ILE A 348 35.43 -4.37 16.80
CA ILE A 348 36.89 -4.39 16.83
C ILE A 348 37.40 -4.10 18.24
N VAL A 349 36.83 -3.11 18.94
CA VAL A 349 37.20 -2.79 20.32
C VAL A 349 36.89 -3.96 21.26
N ASN A 350 35.73 -4.61 21.11
CA ASN A 350 35.36 -5.78 21.90
C ASN A 350 36.29 -6.98 21.66
N ILE A 351 36.73 -7.21 20.42
CA ILE A 351 37.72 -8.24 20.07
C ILE A 351 39.06 -7.92 20.73
N ILE A 352 39.53 -6.67 20.63
CA ILE A 352 40.75 -6.20 21.27
C ILE A 352 40.68 -6.44 22.79
N ILE A 353 39.60 -6.00 23.45
CA ILE A 353 39.40 -6.19 24.88
C ILE A 353 39.45 -7.68 25.25
N LYS A 354 38.75 -8.56 24.51
CA LYS A 354 38.81 -10.02 24.74
C LYS A 354 40.22 -10.58 24.59
N TYR A 355 40.97 -10.16 23.56
CA TYR A 355 42.34 -10.60 23.34
C TYR A 355 43.25 -10.23 24.52
N TYR A 356 43.19 -8.98 25.00
CA TYR A 356 44.02 -8.53 26.12
C TYR A 356 43.60 -9.12 27.47
N LEU A 357 42.30 -9.40 27.68
CA LEU A 357 41.81 -10.09 28.88
C LEU A 357 42.21 -11.58 28.91
N CYS A 358 42.33 -12.25 27.76
CA CYS A 358 42.81 -13.63 27.67
C CYS A 358 44.32 -13.77 27.95
N ASP A 359 45.13 -12.75 27.64
CA ASP A 359 46.58 -12.74 27.88
C ASP A 359 46.99 -12.27 29.28
N GLY A 360 46.04 -12.09 30.21
CA GLY A 360 46.32 -11.67 31.60
C GLY A 360 46.77 -10.22 31.74
N ILE A 361 46.58 -9.40 30.71
CA ILE A 361 46.89 -7.96 30.71
C ILE A 361 45.59 -7.19 30.97
N THR A 362 45.43 -6.67 32.19
CA THR A 362 44.29 -5.79 32.53
C THR A 362 44.44 -4.45 31.80
N LEU A 363 43.81 -4.31 30.63
CA LEU A 363 43.75 -3.06 29.88
C LEU A 363 42.50 -2.26 30.28
N TYR A 364 42.67 -1.13 30.97
CA TYR A 364 41.58 -0.17 31.19
C TYR A 364 41.33 0.62 29.90
N VAL A 365 40.40 0.14 29.05
CA VAL A 365 39.99 0.88 27.85
C VAL A 365 38.84 1.82 28.22
N HIS A 366 39.15 3.11 28.40
CA HIS A 366 38.13 4.16 28.45
C HIS A 366 37.71 4.50 27.01
N VAL A 367 36.58 3.94 26.55
CA VAL A 367 35.96 4.38 25.30
C VAL A 367 35.08 5.60 25.61
N LEU A 368 35.57 6.80 25.30
CA LEU A 368 34.75 8.01 25.28
C LEU A 368 34.12 8.14 23.89
N VAL A 369 32.88 7.65 23.74
CA VAL A 369 32.04 8.05 22.60
C VAL A 369 31.38 9.37 22.97
N GLN A 370 31.97 10.50 22.54
CA GLN A 370 31.30 11.80 22.61
C GLN A 370 30.29 11.88 21.46
N PHE A 371 29.01 11.81 21.79
CA PHE A 371 27.94 12.25 20.89
C PHE A 371 27.88 13.77 20.92
N ASN A 372 28.19 14.42 19.80
CA ASN A 372 27.76 15.80 19.58
C ASN A 372 26.33 15.76 19.03
N PRO A 373 25.34 16.40 19.68
CA PRO A 373 24.03 16.55 19.10
C PRO A 373 24.14 17.53 17.91
N ILE A 374 23.66 17.12 16.74
CA ILE A 374 23.32 18.02 15.62
C ILE A 374 21.81 17.97 15.46
#